data_AF-A0AAD9RKL1-F1
#
_entry.id   AF-A0AAD9RKL1-F1
#
_cell.length_a   1.000
_cell.length_b   1.000
_cell.length_c   1.000
_cell.angle_alpha   90.00
_cell.angle_beta   90.00
_cell.angle_gamma   90.00
#
_symmetry.space_group_name_H-M   'P 1'
#
loop_
_entity.id
_entity.type
_entity.pdbx_description
1 polymer ?
#
loop_
_entity_poly.entity_id
_entity_poly.type
_entity_poly.pdbx_seq_one_letter_code
_entity_poly.pdbx_strand_id
1 'polypeptide(L)'
;MKGLHIMMRMNYKTILLTLIVAVISSLLTSWNNCGYPFFFKPPNWKYQFQHKERLNNEPGYQEIDCSINGDYSIGCRKEGDEVYIPFSFIHKYFEIYGKLATYDGLERFEWLHSYSKIVTPKGKYDPRGVFMTFENYNVEVRERVKCVSGSDGVPISTQWESQGYYYPTQIAQFGLSHYSKNLTEPEPYRKLIEDSDKVKQEWSVPQGSVISRIYDKHVNSYVIKFATPETSTSGISLKLDHVLDFVLKWDLNIKDNGSVTVTLQSREKKDMYYLHYTASNIMLYTYKNHVYYGIGQANHQWRRFTRDLVIDLQKGLYLNDKSKKKFSRSKLKVIKITLYGSGMIDNITLSTSEHMDQFYDAARWFVANQNITSGGWPNPVRRKVSAGMATLEPGWYSSMGQGHAISVLARAYYHSREEKYLQAAIRGLRPFKLSSSKGGVAAMFLAPNLARWDYHSTHVNQLLLLNTIDNDPLFTTTAERWIGYMNGKKAAHN
;
A
#
# COMPACT_ATOMS: atom_id res chain seq x y z
N MET A 1 10.53 -77.28 -47.73
CA MET A 1 9.83 -76.13 -48.34
C MET A 1 10.57 -74.86 -47.97
N LYS A 2 11.06 -74.13 -48.97
CA LYS A 2 11.74 -72.83 -48.81
C LYS A 2 10.69 -71.77 -48.44
N GLY A 3 10.87 -71.06 -47.33
CA GLY A 3 10.10 -69.87 -46.96
C GLY A 3 11.07 -68.72 -46.71
N LEU A 4 11.10 -67.78 -47.65
CA LEU A 4 12.02 -66.66 -47.75
C LEU A 4 11.56 -65.52 -46.80
N HIS A 5 12.27 -65.25 -45.70
CA HIS A 5 12.03 -64.05 -44.89
C HIS A 5 12.73 -62.85 -45.56
N ILE A 6 11.94 -62.02 -46.24
CA ILE A 6 12.37 -60.71 -46.74
C ILE A 6 12.45 -59.76 -45.54
N MET A 7 13.65 -59.50 -45.03
CA MET A 7 13.92 -58.37 -44.14
C MET A 7 13.84 -57.08 -44.97
N MET A 8 12.72 -56.36 -44.83
CA MET A 8 12.57 -55.02 -45.39
C MET A 8 13.47 -54.07 -44.60
N ARG A 9 14.63 -53.69 -45.18
CA ARG A 9 15.50 -52.66 -44.61
C ARG A 9 14.74 -51.33 -44.59
N MET A 10 14.29 -50.95 -43.39
CA MET A 10 13.66 -49.65 -43.13
C MET A 10 14.68 -48.55 -43.38
N ASN A 11 14.47 -47.76 -44.44
CA ASN A 11 15.33 -46.64 -44.78
C ASN A 11 14.97 -45.47 -43.85
N TYR A 12 15.82 -45.20 -42.86
CA TYR A 12 15.63 -44.13 -41.88
C TYR A 12 15.45 -42.74 -42.52
N LYS A 13 15.96 -42.53 -43.75
CA LYS A 13 15.71 -41.29 -44.50
C LYS A 13 14.24 -41.12 -44.88
N THR A 14 13.54 -42.21 -45.19
CA THR A 14 12.11 -42.19 -45.55
C THR A 14 11.23 -41.95 -44.32
N ILE A 15 11.62 -42.49 -43.16
CA ILE A 15 10.95 -42.23 -41.87
C ILE A 15 11.18 -40.77 -41.44
N LEU A 16 12.40 -40.27 -41.59
CA LEU A 16 12.71 -38.88 -41.28
C LEU A 16 11.93 -37.93 -42.21
N LEU A 17 11.82 -38.25 -43.50
CA LEU A 17 11.04 -37.46 -44.46
C LEU A 17 9.55 -37.45 -44.10
N THR A 18 8.99 -38.59 -43.71
CA THR A 18 7.57 -38.68 -43.29
C THR A 18 7.31 -37.95 -41.98
N LEU A 19 8.23 -37.98 -41.03
CA LEU A 19 8.16 -37.19 -39.79
C LEU A 19 8.28 -35.69 -40.07
N ILE A 20 9.18 -35.27 -40.97
CA ILE A 20 9.31 -33.87 -41.37
C ILE A 20 8.04 -33.39 -42.06
N VAL A 21 7.46 -34.17 -42.97
CA VAL A 21 6.19 -33.83 -43.64
C VAL A 21 5.03 -33.77 -42.63
N ALA A 22 4.99 -34.67 -41.65
CA ALA A 22 3.98 -34.64 -40.59
C ALA A 22 4.11 -33.39 -39.69
N VAL A 23 5.34 -33.01 -39.33
CA VAL A 23 5.60 -31.80 -38.54
C VAL A 23 5.28 -30.55 -39.35
N ILE A 24 5.67 -30.47 -40.62
CA ILE A 24 5.33 -29.35 -41.52
C ILE A 24 3.80 -29.26 -41.70
N SER A 25 3.10 -30.38 -41.86
CA SER A 25 1.64 -30.42 -41.95
C SER A 25 0.97 -29.96 -40.65
N SER A 26 1.51 -30.34 -39.48
CA SER A 26 1.03 -29.88 -38.17
C SER A 26 1.28 -28.39 -37.93
N LEU A 27 2.41 -27.86 -38.43
CA LEU A 27 2.75 -26.45 -38.36
C LEU A 27 1.89 -25.63 -39.33
N LEU A 28 1.63 -26.11 -40.54
CA LEU A 28 0.73 -25.46 -41.50
C LEU A 28 -0.73 -25.44 -41.04
N THR A 29 -1.20 -26.54 -40.42
CA THR A 29 -2.55 -26.59 -39.83
C THR A 29 -2.67 -25.71 -38.58
N SER A 30 -1.61 -25.64 -37.75
CA SER A 30 -1.57 -24.73 -36.60
C SER A 30 -1.40 -23.26 -36.99
N TRP A 31 -0.71 -22.97 -38.10
CA TRP A 31 -0.54 -21.62 -38.64
C TRP A 31 -1.83 -21.12 -39.30
N ASN A 32 -2.53 -21.98 -40.05
CA ASN A 32 -3.86 -21.65 -40.60
C ASN A 32 -4.94 -21.47 -39.52
N ASN A 33 -4.75 -22.03 -38.31
CA ASN A 33 -5.64 -21.82 -37.18
C ASN A 33 -5.26 -20.64 -36.26
N CYS A 34 -4.08 -20.01 -36.43
CA CYS A 34 -3.60 -18.95 -35.53
C CYS A 34 -2.96 -17.72 -36.24
N GLY A 35 -3.22 -17.49 -37.53
CA GLY A 35 -2.68 -16.34 -38.26
C GLY A 35 -3.74 -15.49 -38.94
N TYR A 36 -4.25 -14.45 -38.27
CA TYR A 36 -4.81 -13.28 -38.96
C TYR A 36 -3.64 -12.51 -39.60
N PRO A 37 -3.63 -12.24 -40.92
CA PRO A 37 -2.63 -11.37 -41.51
C PRO A 37 -2.97 -9.91 -41.18
N PHE A 38 -2.07 -9.28 -40.42
CA PHE A 38 -1.89 -7.83 -40.43
C PHE A 38 -1.63 -7.38 -41.88
N PHE A 39 -2.22 -6.26 -42.28
CA PHE A 39 -2.28 -5.68 -43.64
C PHE A 39 -3.52 -6.05 -44.47
N PHE A 40 -4.70 -5.51 -44.12
CA PHE A 40 -5.66 -4.90 -45.05
C PHE A 40 -6.63 -3.98 -44.28
N LYS A 41 -7.15 -2.94 -44.96
CA LYS A 41 -8.11 -1.91 -44.50
C LYS A 41 -9.35 -2.49 -43.77
N PRO A 42 -10.06 -1.72 -42.91
CA PRO A 42 -11.12 -2.26 -42.05
C PRO A 42 -12.28 -2.82 -42.89
N PRO A 43 -12.70 -4.09 -42.72
CA PRO A 43 -13.89 -4.59 -43.38
C PRO A 43 -15.13 -4.24 -42.55
N ASN A 44 -16.11 -3.66 -43.24
CA ASN A 44 -17.48 -3.53 -42.80
C ASN A 44 -18.01 -4.83 -42.19
N TRP A 45 -18.55 -4.75 -40.98
CA TRP A 45 -19.13 -5.83 -40.18
C TRP A 45 -20.43 -6.46 -40.74
N LYS A 46 -20.65 -6.41 -42.06
CA LYS A 46 -21.85 -6.97 -42.69
C LYS A 46 -21.58 -8.40 -43.19
N TYR A 47 -22.34 -9.35 -42.63
CA TYR A 47 -22.56 -10.74 -43.05
C TYR A 47 -21.44 -11.77 -42.80
N GLN A 48 -21.49 -12.43 -41.64
CA GLN A 48 -21.34 -13.89 -41.51
C GLN A 48 -21.58 -14.36 -40.06
N PHE A 49 -22.85 -14.41 -39.64
CA PHE A 49 -23.28 -15.32 -38.58
C PHE A 49 -24.03 -16.47 -39.27
N GLN A 50 -23.29 -17.53 -39.59
CA GLN A 50 -23.88 -18.77 -40.07
C GLN A 50 -24.33 -19.57 -38.85
N HIS A 51 -25.63 -19.81 -38.77
CA HIS A 51 -26.33 -20.58 -37.75
C HIS A 51 -25.59 -21.88 -37.39
N LYS A 52 -25.16 -21.97 -36.13
CA LYS A 52 -25.03 -23.25 -35.44
C LYS A 52 -26.18 -23.30 -34.43
N GLU A 53 -27.28 -23.91 -34.83
CA GLU A 53 -28.44 -24.14 -33.98
C GLU A 53 -28.00 -24.87 -32.70
N ARG A 54 -27.90 -24.12 -31.59
CA ARG A 54 -28.18 -24.68 -30.27
C ARG A 54 -29.67 -24.46 -30.04
N LEU A 55 -30.45 -25.51 -30.28
CA LEU A 55 -31.79 -25.66 -29.75
C LEU A 55 -31.70 -25.63 -28.22
N ASN A 56 -31.84 -24.44 -27.63
CA ASN A 56 -32.32 -24.28 -26.26
C ASN A 56 -33.78 -23.84 -26.37
N ASN A 57 -34.67 -24.80 -26.14
CA ASN A 57 -36.10 -24.59 -25.99
C ASN A 57 -36.38 -23.89 -24.64
N GLU A 58 -36.28 -22.57 -24.59
CA GLU A 58 -37.12 -21.77 -23.68
C GLU A 58 -37.83 -20.67 -24.48
N PRO A 59 -39.17 -20.55 -24.37
CA PRO A 59 -39.93 -19.57 -25.13
C PRO A 59 -39.76 -18.19 -24.48
N GLY A 60 -38.81 -17.40 -24.98
CA GLY A 60 -38.68 -16.00 -24.59
C GLY A 60 -37.34 -15.38 -24.91
N TYR A 61 -36.25 -16.13 -24.77
CA TYR A 61 -34.89 -15.59 -24.82
C TYR A 61 -34.35 -15.41 -26.25
N GLN A 62 -34.01 -14.18 -26.64
CA GLN A 62 -33.44 -13.82 -27.94
C GLN A 62 -32.19 -12.94 -27.78
N GLU A 63 -31.13 -13.22 -28.53
CA GLU A 63 -30.00 -12.29 -28.65
C GLU A 63 -30.34 -11.21 -29.70
N ILE A 64 -30.12 -9.95 -29.34
CA ILE A 64 -30.43 -8.79 -30.20
C ILE A 64 -29.26 -7.78 -30.18
N ASP A 65 -29.18 -6.94 -31.21
CA ASP A 65 -28.24 -5.81 -31.24
C ASP A 65 -28.86 -4.57 -30.60
N CYS A 66 -28.17 -3.97 -29.61
CA CYS A 66 -28.51 -2.66 -29.05
C CYS A 66 -27.63 -1.58 -29.68
N SER A 67 -28.22 -0.63 -30.42
CA SER A 67 -27.53 0.58 -30.89
C SER A 67 -27.45 1.61 -29.75
N ILE A 68 -26.24 2.04 -29.40
CA ILE A 68 -25.96 3.00 -28.33
C ILE A 68 -25.78 4.39 -28.95
N ASN A 69 -26.75 5.29 -28.74
CA ASN A 69 -26.80 6.66 -29.27
C ASN A 69 -26.59 6.79 -30.80
N GLY A 70 -26.71 5.70 -31.56
CA GLY A 70 -26.42 5.68 -33.00
C GLY A 70 -24.94 5.54 -33.37
N ASP A 71 -24.03 5.39 -32.40
CA ASP A 71 -22.59 5.36 -32.65
C ASP A 71 -22.05 3.94 -32.89
N TYR A 72 -22.43 3.00 -32.01
CA TYR A 72 -21.98 1.61 -32.07
C TYR A 72 -23.03 0.66 -31.52
N SER A 73 -22.91 -0.63 -31.85
CA SER A 73 -23.80 -1.67 -31.38
C SER A 73 -23.13 -2.60 -30.38
N ILE A 74 -23.90 -3.11 -29.43
CA ILE A 74 -23.48 -4.15 -28.46
C ILE A 74 -24.47 -5.31 -28.49
N GLY A 75 -24.00 -6.51 -28.15
CA GLY A 75 -24.88 -7.67 -27.98
C GLY A 75 -25.72 -7.54 -26.70
N CYS A 76 -27.02 -7.66 -26.85
CA CYS A 76 -28.03 -7.59 -25.81
C CYS A 76 -28.89 -8.87 -25.79
N ARG A 77 -29.72 -9.00 -24.75
CA ARG A 77 -30.68 -10.10 -24.62
C ARG A 77 -32.08 -9.51 -24.54
N LYS A 78 -33.06 -10.21 -25.08
CA LYS A 78 -34.48 -9.83 -25.05
C LYS A 78 -35.31 -11.01 -24.56
N GLU A 79 -36.21 -10.77 -23.61
CA GLU A 79 -37.23 -11.74 -23.20
C GLU A 79 -38.61 -11.08 -23.24
N GLY A 80 -39.47 -11.53 -24.15
CA GLY A 80 -40.75 -10.85 -24.39
C GLY A 80 -40.52 -9.43 -24.91
N ASP A 81 -40.96 -8.41 -24.16
CA ASP A 81 -40.73 -6.98 -24.47
C ASP A 81 -39.55 -6.37 -23.69
N GLU A 82 -38.98 -7.10 -22.73
CA GLU A 82 -37.88 -6.60 -21.88
C GLU A 82 -36.53 -6.76 -22.59
N VAL A 83 -35.68 -5.73 -22.52
CA VAL A 83 -34.33 -5.74 -23.09
C VAL A 83 -33.30 -5.67 -21.98
N TYR A 84 -32.48 -6.72 -21.87
CA TYR A 84 -31.37 -6.81 -20.94
C TYR A 84 -30.07 -6.38 -21.62
N ILE A 85 -29.49 -5.32 -21.08
CA ILE A 85 -28.20 -4.79 -21.51
C ILE A 85 -27.09 -5.42 -20.65
N PRO A 86 -25.97 -5.88 -21.24
CA PRO A 86 -24.92 -6.53 -20.47
C PRO A 86 -24.26 -5.57 -19.48
N PHE A 87 -24.08 -6.02 -18.24
CA PHE A 87 -23.43 -5.20 -17.19
C PHE A 87 -22.02 -4.77 -17.58
N SER A 88 -21.30 -5.56 -18.39
CA SER A 88 -19.96 -5.23 -18.94
C SER A 88 -19.93 -3.96 -19.82
N PHE A 89 -21.09 -3.55 -20.35
CA PHE A 89 -21.29 -2.25 -20.97
C PHE A 89 -21.74 -1.20 -19.94
N ILE A 90 -22.82 -1.49 -19.22
CA ILE A 90 -23.49 -0.52 -18.32
C ILE A 90 -22.48 0.06 -17.29
N HIS A 91 -21.63 -0.79 -16.73
CA HIS A 91 -20.69 -0.38 -15.68
C HIS A 91 -19.61 0.60 -16.17
N LYS A 92 -19.21 0.51 -17.43
CA LYS A 92 -18.28 1.48 -18.05
C LYS A 92 -19.01 2.73 -18.48
N TYR A 93 -20.18 2.56 -19.11
CA TYR A 93 -20.93 3.66 -19.70
C TYR A 93 -21.49 4.62 -18.65
N PHE A 94 -22.00 4.09 -17.53
CA PHE A 94 -22.53 4.88 -16.42
C PHE A 94 -21.59 5.01 -15.22
N GLU A 95 -20.36 4.48 -15.31
CA GLU A 95 -19.37 4.46 -14.22
C GLU A 95 -19.91 3.89 -12.88
N ILE A 96 -20.70 2.82 -12.97
CA ILE A 96 -21.25 2.08 -11.83
C ILE A 96 -20.50 0.78 -11.58
N TYR A 97 -20.77 0.11 -10.46
CA TYR A 97 -20.03 -1.06 -10.00
C TYR A 97 -20.96 -2.23 -9.68
N GLY A 98 -20.43 -3.44 -9.80
CA GLY A 98 -21.17 -4.63 -9.40
C GLY A 98 -20.33 -5.89 -9.46
N LYS A 99 -20.76 -6.89 -8.71
CA LYS A 99 -20.07 -8.18 -8.60
C LYS A 99 -21.07 -9.28 -8.27
N LEU A 100 -20.75 -10.52 -8.66
CA LEU A 100 -21.43 -11.69 -8.14
C LEU A 100 -20.89 -12.00 -6.74
N ALA A 101 -21.80 -12.21 -5.80
CA ALA A 101 -21.50 -12.61 -4.43
C ALA A 101 -22.33 -13.85 -4.08
N THR A 102 -21.72 -14.81 -3.38
CA THR A 102 -22.37 -16.04 -2.97
C THR A 102 -22.76 -15.93 -1.49
N TYR A 103 -24.04 -16.13 -1.21
CA TYR A 103 -24.61 -16.16 0.14
C TYR A 103 -25.39 -17.45 0.29
N ASP A 104 -25.07 -18.25 1.31
CA ASP A 104 -25.75 -19.52 1.61
C ASP A 104 -25.87 -20.47 0.40
N GLY A 105 -24.87 -20.44 -0.48
CA GLY A 105 -24.81 -21.25 -1.71
C GLY A 105 -25.57 -20.67 -2.91
N LEU A 106 -26.26 -19.54 -2.78
CA LEU A 106 -26.93 -18.84 -3.87
C LEU A 106 -26.09 -17.65 -4.38
N GLU A 107 -25.95 -17.53 -5.70
CA GLU A 107 -25.30 -16.38 -6.32
C GLU A 107 -26.26 -15.20 -6.49
N ARG A 108 -25.81 -14.01 -6.07
CA ARG A 108 -26.53 -12.74 -6.21
C ARG A 108 -25.63 -11.72 -6.89
N PHE A 109 -26.18 -10.99 -7.86
CA PHE A 109 -25.50 -9.82 -8.40
C PHE A 109 -25.74 -8.60 -7.49
N GLU A 110 -24.67 -8.08 -6.91
CA GLU A 110 -24.70 -6.85 -6.11
C GLU A 110 -24.44 -5.65 -7.01
N TRP A 111 -25.44 -4.79 -7.16
CA TRP A 111 -25.31 -3.53 -7.88
C TRP A 111 -24.96 -2.38 -6.92
N LEU A 112 -23.98 -1.57 -7.29
CA LEU A 112 -23.45 -0.47 -6.50
C LEU A 112 -23.28 0.77 -7.39
N HIS A 113 -24.03 1.83 -7.10
CA HIS A 113 -23.86 3.10 -7.83
C HIS A 113 -22.54 3.81 -7.49
N SER A 114 -21.98 3.52 -6.31
CA SER A 114 -20.66 3.98 -5.87
C SER A 114 -19.96 2.89 -5.04
N TYR A 115 -18.63 2.93 -4.97
CA TYR A 115 -17.82 1.88 -4.33
C TYR A 115 -17.40 2.17 -2.89
N SER A 116 -17.63 3.38 -2.39
CA SER A 116 -17.14 3.84 -1.08
C SER A 116 -18.27 3.94 -0.07
N LYS A 117 -17.98 3.68 1.20
CA LYS A 117 -18.94 3.73 2.30
C LYS A 117 -18.82 5.05 3.07
N ILE A 118 -19.96 5.63 3.44
CA ILE A 118 -20.03 6.77 4.37
C ILE A 118 -19.98 6.22 5.80
N VAL A 119 -19.21 6.88 6.66
CA VAL A 119 -19.16 6.54 8.08
C VAL A 119 -19.87 7.65 8.84
N THR A 120 -21.02 7.34 9.42
CA THR A 120 -21.75 8.29 10.27
C THR A 120 -20.95 8.54 11.54
N PRO A 121 -20.64 9.80 11.90
CA PRO A 121 -19.98 10.12 13.16
C PRO A 121 -20.78 9.59 14.35
N LYS A 122 -20.11 8.88 15.27
CA LYS A 122 -20.75 8.32 16.48
C LYS A 122 -21.03 9.39 17.56
N GLY A 123 -20.55 10.61 17.36
CA GLY A 123 -20.66 11.70 18.31
C GLY A 123 -19.95 12.96 17.82
N LYS A 124 -19.87 13.97 18.68
CA LYS A 124 -19.19 15.23 18.40
C LYS A 124 -17.69 15.03 18.17
N TYR A 125 -17.12 15.67 17.14
CA TYR A 125 -15.69 15.59 16.89
C TYR A 125 -14.89 16.20 18.05
N ASP A 126 -13.94 15.42 18.57
CA ASP A 126 -12.98 15.84 19.58
C ASP A 126 -11.58 15.86 18.94
N PRO A 127 -10.85 16.99 18.97
CA PRO A 127 -9.46 17.06 18.50
C PRO A 127 -8.51 16.06 19.18
N ARG A 128 -8.87 15.54 20.36
CA ARG A 128 -8.14 14.51 21.11
C ARG A 128 -8.51 13.09 20.68
N GLY A 129 -9.65 12.91 20.00
CA GLY A 129 -10.16 11.62 19.57
C GLY A 129 -9.66 11.19 18.19
N VAL A 130 -10.34 10.17 17.64
CA VAL A 130 -10.15 9.65 16.28
C VAL A 130 -10.18 10.77 15.25
N PHE A 131 -9.31 10.70 14.25
CA PHE A 131 -9.29 11.67 13.16
C PHE A 131 -10.23 11.24 12.02
N MET A 132 -11.48 11.72 12.06
CA MET A 132 -12.49 11.45 11.04
C MET A 132 -12.76 9.95 10.88
N THR A 133 -12.29 9.31 9.81
CA THR A 133 -12.45 7.87 9.52
C THR A 133 -11.11 7.15 9.41
N PHE A 134 -10.03 7.74 9.93
CA PHE A 134 -8.66 7.27 9.71
C PHE A 134 -8.32 6.00 10.49
N GLU A 135 -9.15 5.57 11.43
CA GLU A 135 -9.05 4.24 12.03
C GLU A 135 -9.14 3.13 10.96
N ASN A 136 -9.84 3.38 9.86
CA ASN A 136 -10.00 2.44 8.76
C ASN A 136 -8.89 2.55 7.70
N TYR A 137 -7.93 3.47 7.85
CA TYR A 137 -6.94 3.77 6.82
C TYR A 137 -5.67 2.96 7.05
N ASN A 138 -5.25 2.22 6.01
CA ASN A 138 -3.96 1.53 5.95
C ASN A 138 -3.04 2.26 4.97
N VAL A 139 -2.36 3.30 5.44
CA VAL A 139 -1.64 4.26 4.57
C VAL A 139 -0.45 3.60 3.91
N GLU A 140 0.36 2.90 4.70
CA GLU A 140 1.58 2.18 4.34
C GLU A 140 1.35 1.09 3.28
N VAL A 141 0.14 0.54 3.19
CA VAL A 141 -0.20 -0.50 2.19
C VAL A 141 -0.40 0.09 0.78
N ARG A 142 -0.73 1.39 0.66
CA ARG A 142 -1.05 2.01 -0.63
C ARG A 142 0.12 1.89 -1.61
N GLU A 143 -0.18 1.72 -2.90
CA GLU A 143 0.83 1.50 -3.95
C GLU A 143 1.80 2.67 -4.10
N ARG A 144 1.30 3.91 -3.93
CA ARG A 144 2.11 5.13 -3.94
C ARG A 144 3.06 5.27 -2.75
N VAL A 145 3.01 4.36 -1.77
CA VAL A 145 4.00 4.29 -0.69
C VAL A 145 5.11 3.35 -1.15
N LYS A 146 6.30 3.90 -1.39
CA LYS A 146 7.49 3.13 -1.76
C LYS A 146 7.90 2.20 -0.63
N CYS A 147 8.03 2.75 0.56
CA CYS A 147 8.34 2.04 1.79
C CYS A 147 8.10 2.94 3.02
N VAL A 148 8.26 2.39 4.21
CA VAL A 148 8.45 3.19 5.44
C VAL A 148 9.95 3.37 5.62
N SER A 149 10.43 4.61 5.67
CA SER A 149 11.85 4.95 5.80
C SER A 149 12.47 4.23 7.01
N GLY A 150 13.62 3.60 6.83
CA GLY A 150 14.35 2.94 7.92
C GLY A 150 14.88 3.93 8.95
N SER A 151 15.33 5.11 8.50
CA SER A 151 15.87 6.16 9.36
C SER A 151 14.79 6.90 10.14
N ASP A 152 13.69 7.29 9.50
CA ASP A 152 12.72 8.22 10.08
C ASP A 152 11.42 7.55 10.56
N GLY A 153 11.21 6.28 10.22
CA GLY A 153 9.98 5.56 10.59
C GLY A 153 8.71 6.03 9.87
N VAL A 154 8.84 6.89 8.85
CA VAL A 154 7.69 7.48 8.12
C VAL A 154 7.65 7.08 6.64
N PRO A 155 6.47 7.10 5.98
CA PRO A 155 6.33 6.71 4.58
C PRO A 155 7.09 7.59 3.58
N ILE A 156 7.68 6.95 2.57
CA ILE A 156 8.19 7.57 1.35
C ILE A 156 7.15 7.44 0.23
N SER A 157 6.83 8.54 -0.44
CA SER A 157 5.87 8.60 -1.55
C SER A 157 6.55 8.45 -2.90
N THR A 158 5.86 7.82 -3.85
CA THR A 158 6.19 7.81 -5.29
C THR A 158 5.07 8.44 -6.14
N GLN A 159 4.15 9.19 -5.52
CA GLN A 159 2.91 9.61 -6.16
C GLN A 159 3.10 10.46 -7.43
N TRP A 160 4.20 11.20 -7.53
CA TRP A 160 4.49 12.07 -8.67
C TRP A 160 5.88 11.85 -9.28
N GLU A 161 6.80 11.26 -8.52
CA GLU A 161 8.17 11.01 -8.95
C GLU A 161 8.65 9.67 -8.38
N SER A 162 9.33 8.85 -9.19
CA SER A 162 9.58 7.43 -8.90
C SER A 162 10.78 7.18 -7.98
N GLN A 163 11.71 8.13 -7.87
CA GLN A 163 12.86 8.03 -6.97
C GLN A 163 12.45 7.99 -5.50
N GLY A 164 11.27 8.52 -5.17
CA GLY A 164 10.74 8.55 -3.82
C GLY A 164 11.05 9.85 -3.11
N TYR A 165 10.09 10.39 -2.36
CA TYR A 165 10.24 11.62 -1.60
C TYR A 165 9.35 11.62 -0.36
N TYR A 166 9.74 12.40 0.65
CA TYR A 166 8.88 12.67 1.80
C TYR A 166 7.71 13.55 1.37
N TYR A 167 6.48 13.04 1.51
CA TYR A 167 5.26 13.76 1.20
C TYR A 167 4.51 14.10 2.50
N PRO A 168 4.51 15.37 2.96
CA PRO A 168 3.93 15.76 4.24
C PRO A 168 2.50 15.26 4.45
N THR A 169 1.63 15.36 3.45
CA THR A 169 0.24 14.89 3.55
C THR A 169 0.15 13.40 3.84
N GLN A 170 1.00 12.58 3.21
CA GLN A 170 1.00 11.13 3.41
C GLN A 170 1.58 10.75 4.78
N ILE A 171 2.63 11.43 5.22
CA ILE A 171 3.23 11.23 6.55
C ILE A 171 2.21 11.57 7.64
N ALA A 172 1.48 12.67 7.49
CA ALA A 172 0.43 13.03 8.43
C ALA A 172 -0.73 12.03 8.43
N GLN A 173 -1.13 11.54 7.24
CA GLN A 173 -2.16 10.51 7.16
C GLN A 173 -1.74 9.21 7.87
N PHE A 174 -0.47 8.81 7.72
CA PHE A 174 0.09 7.65 8.42
C PHE A 174 0.00 7.83 9.93
N GLY A 175 0.51 8.96 10.46
CA GLY A 175 0.42 9.26 11.89
C GLY A 175 -1.02 9.30 12.41
N LEU A 176 -1.91 10.04 11.75
CA LEU A 176 -3.32 10.17 12.16
C LEU A 176 -4.08 8.84 12.10
N SER A 177 -3.73 7.96 11.14
CA SER A 177 -4.33 6.62 11.07
C SER A 177 -3.88 5.73 12.22
N HIS A 178 -2.59 5.71 12.55
CA HIS A 178 -2.10 4.97 13.70
C HIS A 178 -2.65 5.52 15.02
N TYR A 179 -2.69 6.84 15.20
CA TYR A 179 -3.34 7.45 16.36
C TYR A 179 -4.80 7.01 16.52
N SER A 180 -5.56 7.04 15.41
CA SER A 180 -6.97 6.65 15.42
C SER A 180 -7.15 5.17 15.74
N LYS A 181 -6.34 4.29 15.13
CA LYS A 181 -6.34 2.85 15.41
C LYS A 181 -6.00 2.54 16.86
N ASN A 182 -5.05 3.27 17.46
CA ASN A 182 -4.72 3.10 18.88
C ASN A 182 -5.93 3.31 19.81
N LEU A 183 -6.88 4.16 19.40
CA LEU A 183 -8.08 4.44 20.19
C LEU A 183 -9.23 3.44 19.93
N THR A 184 -9.16 2.66 18.86
CA THR A 184 -10.28 1.84 18.39
C THR A 184 -9.98 0.34 18.31
N GLU A 185 -8.72 -0.03 18.09
CA GLU A 185 -8.27 -1.42 18.09
C GLU A 185 -7.99 -1.89 19.52
N PRO A 186 -8.06 -3.21 19.79
CA PRO A 186 -7.69 -3.76 21.10
C PRO A 186 -6.23 -3.46 21.46
N GLU A 187 -5.93 -3.44 22.76
CA GLU A 187 -4.55 -3.35 23.24
C GLU A 187 -3.68 -4.42 22.59
N PRO A 188 -2.50 -4.05 22.05
CA PRO A 188 -1.71 -5.00 21.31
C PRO A 188 -1.06 -6.01 22.25
N TYR A 189 -1.06 -7.27 21.82
CA TYR A 189 -0.27 -8.31 22.47
C TYR A 189 1.21 -8.01 22.19
N ARG A 190 2.03 -8.11 23.25
CA ARG A 190 3.47 -7.82 23.21
C ARG A 190 4.24 -8.98 23.80
N LYS A 191 5.14 -9.56 23.01
CA LYS A 191 6.08 -10.58 23.46
C LYS A 191 7.47 -9.96 23.59
N LEU A 192 7.92 -9.82 24.84
CA LEU A 192 9.31 -9.47 25.12
C LEU A 192 10.20 -10.65 24.75
N ILE A 193 11.15 -10.41 23.85
CA ILE A 193 12.06 -11.43 23.33
C ILE A 193 13.36 -11.42 24.13
N GLU A 194 13.94 -10.25 24.39
CA GLU A 194 15.19 -10.08 25.15
C GLU A 194 15.29 -8.64 25.68
N ASP A 195 15.61 -8.49 26.97
CA ASP A 195 15.87 -7.20 27.63
C ASP A 195 17.12 -7.24 28.55
N SER A 196 17.93 -8.30 28.47
CA SER A 196 19.10 -8.51 29.33
C SER A 196 18.84 -8.55 30.84
N ASP A 197 17.59 -8.44 31.28
CA ASP A 197 17.19 -8.33 32.68
C ASP A 197 16.18 -9.43 33.04
N LYS A 198 14.92 -9.26 32.64
CA LYS A 198 13.83 -10.22 32.90
C LYS A 198 13.88 -11.42 31.97
N VAL A 199 14.17 -11.19 30.69
CA VAL A 199 14.21 -12.21 29.64
C VAL A 199 15.60 -12.22 29.03
N LYS A 200 16.35 -13.28 29.34
CA LYS A 200 17.73 -13.50 28.88
C LYS A 200 17.76 -14.71 27.95
N GLN A 201 17.87 -14.47 26.65
CA GLN A 201 17.94 -15.52 25.65
C GLN A 201 19.35 -16.08 25.50
N GLU A 202 19.44 -17.33 25.04
CA GLU A 202 20.70 -17.91 24.62
C GLU A 202 20.97 -17.58 23.15
N TRP A 203 22.12 -16.93 22.90
CA TRP A 203 22.55 -16.53 21.57
C TRP A 203 23.58 -17.51 21.03
N SER A 204 23.47 -17.85 19.76
CA SER A 204 24.51 -18.57 19.02
C SER A 204 25.61 -17.59 18.62
N VAL A 205 26.82 -17.81 19.12
CA VAL A 205 27.98 -16.92 18.95
C VAL A 205 29.03 -17.61 18.08
N PRO A 206 29.24 -17.17 16.83
CA PRO A 206 30.29 -17.72 15.96
C PRO A 206 31.69 -17.46 16.50
N GLN A 207 32.67 -18.26 16.05
CA GLN A 207 34.08 -18.07 16.42
C GLN A 207 34.56 -16.64 16.13
N GLY A 208 35.27 -16.04 17.08
CA GLY A 208 35.77 -14.67 16.99
C GLY A 208 34.73 -13.58 17.26
N SER A 209 33.45 -13.93 17.41
CA SER A 209 32.41 -13.00 17.85
C SER A 209 32.28 -13.01 19.37
N VAL A 210 31.81 -11.90 19.94
CA VAL A 210 31.61 -11.77 21.39
C VAL A 210 30.24 -11.17 21.69
N ILE A 211 29.61 -11.68 22.74
CA ILE A 211 28.38 -11.14 23.31
C ILE A 211 28.56 -11.08 24.83
N SER A 212 28.17 -9.97 25.45
CA SER A 212 28.16 -9.83 26.90
C SER A 212 26.98 -8.97 27.35
N ARG A 213 26.46 -9.27 28.55
CA ARG A 213 25.44 -8.42 29.19
C ARG A 213 26.16 -7.45 30.11
N ILE A 214 25.99 -6.15 29.85
CA ILE A 214 26.65 -5.08 30.61
C ILE A 214 25.63 -4.08 31.12
N TYR A 215 25.92 -3.40 32.22
CA TYR A 215 25.10 -2.29 32.68
C TYR A 215 25.49 -1.01 31.93
N ASP A 216 24.57 -0.45 31.14
CA ASP A 216 24.77 0.83 30.43
C ASP A 216 24.14 1.96 31.25
N LYS A 217 24.99 2.88 31.71
CA LYS A 217 24.58 4.01 32.55
C LYS A 217 23.73 5.05 31.80
N HIS A 218 23.83 5.14 30.48
CA HIS A 218 23.08 6.12 29.69
C HIS A 218 21.60 5.75 29.58
N VAL A 219 21.30 4.46 29.48
CA VAL A 219 19.93 3.93 29.46
C VAL A 219 19.49 3.39 30.82
N ASN A 220 20.40 3.35 31.79
CA ASN A 220 20.16 2.88 33.16
C ASN A 220 19.53 1.47 33.19
N SER A 221 20.07 0.57 32.37
CA SER A 221 19.58 -0.81 32.18
C SER A 221 20.75 -1.75 31.86
N TYR A 222 20.55 -3.05 32.06
CA TYR A 222 21.41 -4.05 31.44
C TYR A 222 21.10 -4.15 29.96
N VAL A 223 22.13 -4.26 29.13
CA VAL A 223 22.01 -4.35 27.67
C VAL A 223 22.94 -5.45 27.13
N ILE A 224 22.63 -5.95 25.94
CA ILE A 224 23.56 -6.81 25.20
C ILE A 224 24.57 -5.91 24.48
N LYS A 225 25.86 -6.09 24.78
CA LYS A 225 26.96 -5.62 23.95
C LYS A 225 27.45 -6.75 23.06
N PHE A 226 27.58 -6.46 21.76
CA PHE A 226 27.97 -7.46 20.77
C PHE A 226 29.07 -6.93 19.85
N ALA A 227 29.90 -7.83 19.33
CA ALA A 227 30.83 -7.55 18.25
C ALA A 227 31.10 -8.81 17.40
N THR A 228 31.11 -8.65 16.09
CA THR A 228 31.49 -9.68 15.11
C THR A 228 32.68 -9.20 14.26
N PRO A 229 33.62 -10.07 13.85
CA PRO A 229 34.69 -9.70 12.92
C PRO A 229 34.14 -9.23 11.56
N GLU A 230 34.77 -8.24 10.92
CA GLU A 230 34.35 -7.73 9.60
C GLU A 230 34.43 -8.79 8.50
N THR A 231 35.34 -9.74 8.63
CA THR A 231 35.52 -10.88 7.72
C THR A 231 34.53 -12.02 7.97
N SER A 232 33.70 -11.92 9.02
CA SER A 232 32.80 -13.01 9.39
C SER A 232 31.65 -13.15 8.41
N THR A 233 31.46 -14.35 7.89
CA THR A 233 30.27 -14.71 7.08
C THR A 233 29.06 -15.05 7.95
N SER A 234 29.25 -15.25 9.26
CA SER A 234 28.21 -15.64 10.21
C SER A 234 28.07 -14.59 11.32
N GLY A 235 26.83 -14.14 11.57
CA GLY A 235 26.53 -13.19 12.65
C GLY A 235 26.09 -13.87 13.95
N ILE A 236 26.12 -13.13 15.05
CA ILE A 236 25.57 -13.58 16.34
C ILE A 236 24.06 -13.71 16.17
N SER A 237 23.47 -14.86 16.51
CA SER A 237 22.07 -15.12 16.15
C SER A 237 21.22 -15.70 17.28
N LEU A 238 19.99 -15.22 17.35
CA LEU A 238 18.94 -15.72 18.21
C LEU A 238 17.93 -16.48 17.36
N LYS A 239 17.75 -17.77 17.65
CA LYS A 239 16.71 -18.59 17.00
C LYS A 239 15.36 -18.28 17.64
N LEU A 240 14.34 -18.18 16.80
CA LEU A 240 12.96 -17.90 17.19
C LEU A 240 12.02 -18.88 16.47
N ASP A 241 10.80 -18.99 16.98
CA ASP A 241 9.68 -19.58 16.24
C ASP A 241 8.42 -18.81 16.61
N HIS A 242 8.23 -17.66 15.96
CA HIS A 242 7.19 -16.70 16.33
C HIS A 242 6.25 -16.38 15.17
N VAL A 243 4.96 -16.32 15.46
CA VAL A 243 3.86 -16.12 14.50
C VAL A 243 2.91 -15.04 15.00
N LEU A 244 2.10 -14.50 14.10
CA LEU A 244 1.02 -13.53 14.35
C LEU A 244 1.50 -12.10 14.68
N ASP A 245 2.54 -11.94 15.49
CA ASP A 245 3.04 -10.62 15.89
C ASP A 245 4.28 -10.26 15.06
N PHE A 246 4.17 -9.17 14.28
CA PHE A 246 5.15 -8.79 13.27
C PHE A 246 5.59 -7.34 13.35
N VAL A 247 5.18 -6.60 14.38
CA VAL A 247 5.73 -5.28 14.65
C VAL A 247 6.91 -5.45 15.61
N LEU A 248 8.12 -5.38 15.05
CA LEU A 248 9.36 -5.51 15.80
C LEU A 248 9.75 -4.14 16.36
N LYS A 249 9.95 -4.10 17.68
CA LYS A 249 10.48 -2.96 18.41
C LYS A 249 11.80 -3.34 19.06
N TRP A 250 12.82 -2.48 18.96
CA TRP A 250 14.10 -2.69 19.64
C TRP A 250 14.84 -1.37 19.85
N ASP A 251 15.65 -1.32 20.90
CA ASP A 251 16.59 -0.24 21.15
C ASP A 251 17.96 -0.64 20.62
N LEU A 252 18.62 0.25 19.89
CA LEU A 252 19.90 -0.04 19.24
C LEU A 252 20.85 1.14 19.34
N ASN A 253 22.10 0.84 19.67
CA ASN A 253 23.25 1.70 19.50
C ASN A 253 24.29 0.92 18.69
N ILE A 254 24.51 1.27 17.44
CA ILE A 254 25.36 0.47 16.52
C ILE A 254 26.43 1.33 15.87
N LYS A 255 27.60 0.74 15.62
CA LYS A 255 28.65 1.38 14.82
C LYS A 255 28.31 1.37 13.33
N ASP A 256 28.92 2.29 12.60
CA ASP A 256 28.92 2.28 11.13
C ASP A 256 29.47 0.94 10.65
N ASN A 257 28.84 0.31 9.66
CA ASN A 257 29.02 -1.08 9.17
C ASN A 257 28.16 -2.18 9.83
N GLY A 258 27.48 -1.88 10.94
CA GLY A 258 26.65 -2.87 11.62
C GLY A 258 25.29 -3.09 10.96
N SER A 259 24.68 -4.24 11.25
CA SER A 259 23.29 -4.49 10.86
C SER A 259 22.56 -5.45 11.79
N VAL A 260 21.23 -5.32 11.81
CA VAL A 260 20.30 -6.28 12.40
C VAL A 260 19.51 -6.92 11.28
N THR A 261 19.59 -8.25 11.15
CA THR A 261 18.86 -9.01 10.14
C THR A 261 17.75 -9.82 10.80
N VAL A 262 16.51 -9.63 10.34
CA VAL A 262 15.36 -10.44 10.73
C VAL A 262 15.05 -11.43 9.62
N THR A 263 15.04 -12.72 9.95
CA THR A 263 14.74 -13.79 9.00
C THR A 263 13.29 -14.23 9.16
N LEU A 264 12.54 -14.14 8.05
CA LEU A 264 11.15 -14.57 7.93
C LEU A 264 11.08 -15.85 7.09
N GLN A 265 10.15 -16.74 7.43
CA GLN A 265 9.89 -17.95 6.66
C GLN A 265 8.42 -18.04 6.25
N SER A 266 8.16 -18.40 5.00
CA SER A 266 6.84 -18.84 4.53
C SER A 266 6.45 -20.16 5.19
N ARG A 267 5.33 -20.19 5.90
CA ARG A 267 4.84 -21.40 6.58
C ARG A 267 4.43 -22.49 5.58
N GLU A 268 3.90 -22.08 4.43
CA GLU A 268 3.43 -22.95 3.34
C GLU A 268 4.59 -23.46 2.49
N LYS A 269 5.36 -22.55 1.87
CA LYS A 269 6.39 -22.90 0.87
C LYS A 269 7.77 -23.15 1.47
N LYS A 270 7.97 -22.82 2.74
CA LYS A 270 9.28 -22.81 3.43
C LYS A 270 10.32 -21.85 2.83
N ASP A 271 9.91 -20.99 1.90
CA ASP A 271 10.72 -19.88 1.37
C ASP A 271 11.24 -18.98 2.49
N MET A 272 12.50 -18.56 2.35
CA MET A 272 13.22 -17.74 3.33
C MET A 272 13.39 -16.32 2.81
N TYR A 273 13.12 -15.34 3.67
CA TYR A 273 13.27 -13.92 3.39
C TYR A 273 14.10 -13.24 4.48
N TYR A 274 14.89 -12.26 4.10
CA TYR A 274 15.84 -11.59 4.98
C TYR A 274 15.64 -10.09 4.93
N LEU A 275 15.22 -9.50 6.05
CA LEU A 275 15.12 -8.06 6.22
C LEU A 275 16.37 -7.57 6.94
N HIS A 276 17.21 -6.80 6.25
CA HIS A 276 18.46 -6.25 6.76
C HIS A 276 18.26 -4.78 7.12
N TYR A 277 18.39 -4.45 8.40
CA TYR A 277 18.40 -3.09 8.91
C TYR A 277 19.86 -2.67 9.10
N THR A 278 20.40 -1.94 8.13
CA THR A 278 21.83 -1.63 8.01
C THR A 278 22.12 -0.20 8.45
N ALA A 279 23.23 0.02 9.17
CA ALA A 279 23.74 1.34 9.54
C ALA A 279 24.29 2.08 8.30
N SER A 280 23.39 2.46 7.38
CA SER A 280 23.67 3.14 6.13
C SER A 280 22.51 4.08 5.76
N ASN A 281 22.74 4.94 4.77
CA ASN A 281 21.74 5.90 4.28
C ASN A 281 20.97 5.40 3.04
N ILE A 282 21.07 4.10 2.70
CA ILE A 282 20.28 3.54 1.61
C ILE A 282 18.80 3.56 1.99
N MET A 283 17.93 4.00 1.09
CA MET A 283 16.49 4.05 1.40
C MET A 283 15.89 2.64 1.44
N LEU A 284 16.08 1.91 0.35
CA LEU A 284 15.60 0.54 0.16
C LEU A 284 16.36 -0.08 -1.02
N TYR A 285 16.95 -1.25 -0.79
CA TYR A 285 17.58 -2.06 -1.82
C TYR A 285 17.09 -3.51 -1.68
N THR A 286 17.03 -4.24 -2.79
CA THR A 286 16.52 -5.61 -2.78
C THR A 286 17.28 -6.47 -3.78
N TYR A 287 17.59 -7.69 -3.37
CA TYR A 287 18.26 -8.68 -4.20
C TYR A 287 17.73 -10.07 -3.86
N LYS A 288 17.05 -10.71 -4.83
CA LYS A 288 16.34 -11.99 -4.63
C LYS A 288 15.35 -11.91 -3.45
N ASN A 289 15.64 -12.58 -2.34
CA ASN A 289 14.82 -12.61 -1.12
C ASN A 289 15.43 -11.78 0.03
N HIS A 290 16.46 -10.99 -0.26
CA HIS A 290 17.09 -10.07 0.69
C HIS A 290 16.58 -8.66 0.44
N VAL A 291 16.08 -8.03 1.49
CA VAL A 291 15.55 -6.66 1.48
C VAL A 291 16.36 -5.85 2.49
N TYR A 292 16.94 -4.74 2.04
CA TYR A 292 17.83 -3.90 2.83
C TYR A 292 17.20 -2.54 3.06
N TYR A 293 17.08 -2.16 4.32
CA TYR A 293 16.68 -0.83 4.79
C TYR A 293 17.88 -0.17 5.45
N GLY A 294 18.22 1.05 5.04
CA GLY A 294 19.15 1.89 5.79
C GLY A 294 18.43 2.52 6.97
N ILE A 295 18.95 2.31 8.18
CA ILE A 295 18.42 2.91 9.42
C ILE A 295 19.13 4.23 9.78
N GLY A 296 20.00 4.70 8.90
CA GLY A 296 20.85 5.87 9.10
C GLY A 296 22.10 5.56 9.92
N GLN A 297 23.04 6.49 9.90
CA GLN A 297 24.21 6.46 10.77
C GLN A 297 23.86 7.15 12.09
N ALA A 298 23.84 6.39 13.19
CA ALA A 298 23.38 6.87 14.49
C ALA A 298 24.51 7.49 15.33
N ASN A 299 25.74 7.58 14.82
CA ASN A 299 26.92 8.15 15.50
C ASN A 299 27.04 7.67 16.97
N HIS A 300 26.83 6.37 17.20
CA HIS A 300 26.86 5.74 18.53
C HIS A 300 25.84 6.25 19.55
N GLN A 301 24.67 6.72 19.10
CA GLN A 301 23.56 7.10 19.97
C GLN A 301 22.48 6.00 20.01
N TRP A 302 21.88 5.83 21.18
CA TRP A 302 20.73 4.94 21.37
C TRP A 302 19.51 5.46 20.61
N ARG A 303 18.91 4.57 19.82
CA ARG A 303 17.68 4.86 19.07
C ARG A 303 16.73 3.67 19.18
N ARG A 304 15.45 3.99 19.33
CA ARG A 304 14.35 3.03 19.28
C ARG A 304 13.85 2.90 17.85
N PHE A 305 13.72 1.66 17.38
CA PHE A 305 13.18 1.34 16.07
C PHE A 305 11.89 0.54 16.22
N THR A 306 10.89 0.85 15.39
CA THR A 306 9.60 0.14 15.33
C THR A 306 9.26 -0.18 13.88
N ARG A 307 9.24 -1.46 13.51
CA ARG A 307 9.11 -1.93 12.11
C ARG A 307 7.99 -2.95 11.97
N ASP A 308 7.03 -2.71 11.06
CA ASP A 308 6.14 -3.78 10.60
C ASP A 308 6.88 -4.63 9.56
N LEU A 309 7.32 -5.82 9.99
CA LEU A 309 8.13 -6.73 9.20
C LEU A 309 7.40 -7.22 7.93
N VAL A 310 6.07 -7.31 7.97
CA VAL A 310 5.28 -7.76 6.80
C VAL A 310 5.18 -6.66 5.77
N ILE A 311 4.95 -5.42 6.21
CA ILE A 311 4.98 -4.25 5.33
C ILE A 311 6.37 -4.07 4.72
N ASP A 312 7.43 -4.14 5.54
CA ASP A 312 8.81 -3.98 5.09
C ASP A 312 9.17 -5.03 4.02
N LEU A 313 8.81 -6.29 4.25
CA LEU A 313 9.02 -7.38 3.30
C LEU A 313 8.22 -7.17 2.01
N GLN A 314 6.93 -6.85 2.12
CA GLN A 314 6.06 -6.66 0.97
C GLN A 314 6.56 -5.52 0.08
N LYS A 315 6.97 -4.39 0.67
CA LYS A 315 7.51 -3.25 -0.07
C LYS A 315 8.85 -3.56 -0.73
N GLY A 316 9.73 -4.28 -0.05
CA GLY A 316 11.00 -4.73 -0.62
C GLY A 316 10.86 -5.69 -1.79
N LEU A 317 9.90 -6.63 -1.72
CA LEU A 317 9.67 -7.60 -2.79
C LEU A 317 8.97 -7.00 -4.00
N TYR A 318 8.09 -6.02 -3.80
CA TYR A 318 7.38 -5.33 -4.88
C TYR A 318 8.33 -4.54 -5.81
N LEU A 319 9.50 -4.13 -5.31
CA LEU A 319 10.52 -3.48 -6.14
C LEU A 319 11.16 -4.40 -7.18
N ASN A 320 11.35 -5.68 -6.84
CA ASN A 320 11.93 -6.66 -7.78
C ASN A 320 10.88 -7.19 -8.75
N ASP A 321 9.65 -7.39 -8.28
CA ASP A 321 8.59 -8.01 -9.05
C ASP A 321 7.23 -7.46 -8.62
N LYS A 322 6.64 -6.62 -9.46
CA LYS A 322 5.33 -6.01 -9.25
C LYS A 322 4.19 -7.04 -9.22
N SER A 323 4.42 -8.26 -9.71
CA SER A 323 3.44 -9.35 -9.67
C SER A 323 3.39 -10.09 -8.32
N LYS A 324 4.37 -9.87 -7.43
CA LYS A 324 4.39 -10.50 -6.11
C LYS A 324 3.20 -10.02 -5.27
N LYS A 325 2.38 -11.00 -4.86
CA LYS A 325 1.14 -10.80 -4.11
C LYS A 325 1.41 -10.33 -2.68
N LYS A 326 0.39 -9.68 -2.08
CA LYS A 326 0.34 -9.34 -0.65
C LYS A 326 0.55 -10.59 0.20
N PHE A 327 1.40 -10.50 1.23
CA PHE A 327 1.59 -11.57 2.18
C PHE A 327 0.52 -11.49 3.27
N SER A 328 -0.15 -12.61 3.55
CA SER A 328 -0.94 -12.73 4.77
C SER A 328 -0.02 -12.94 5.95
N ARG A 329 -0.26 -12.20 7.05
CA ARG A 329 0.48 -12.37 8.33
C ARG A 329 0.44 -13.82 8.81
N SER A 330 -0.69 -14.52 8.64
CA SER A 330 -0.86 -15.92 9.04
C SER A 330 0.05 -16.91 8.29
N LYS A 331 0.62 -16.51 7.14
CA LYS A 331 1.48 -17.36 6.31
C LYS A 331 2.97 -17.17 6.57
N LEU A 332 3.35 -16.27 7.46
CA LEU A 332 4.74 -15.99 7.79
C LEU A 332 5.06 -16.40 9.22
N LYS A 333 6.34 -16.54 9.53
CA LYS A 333 6.87 -16.64 10.88
C LYS A 333 8.27 -16.03 10.98
N VAL A 334 8.58 -15.40 12.12
CA VAL A 334 9.92 -14.91 12.45
C VAL A 334 10.71 -16.07 13.04
N ILE A 335 11.85 -16.41 12.43
CA ILE A 335 12.62 -17.60 12.84
C ILE A 335 14.00 -17.28 13.40
N LYS A 336 14.52 -16.07 13.14
CA LYS A 336 15.87 -15.70 13.54
C LYS A 336 16.06 -14.20 13.54
N ILE A 337 16.77 -13.69 14.54
CA ILE A 337 17.38 -12.36 14.53
C ILE A 337 18.90 -12.56 14.53
N THR A 338 19.60 -11.88 13.62
CA THR A 338 21.06 -11.94 13.50
C THR A 338 21.66 -10.55 13.64
N LEU A 339 22.75 -10.43 14.39
CA LEU A 339 23.50 -9.21 14.62
C LEU A 339 24.86 -9.29 13.90
N TYR A 340 25.21 -8.21 13.20
CA TYR A 340 26.50 -8.01 12.55
C TYR A 340 27.10 -6.66 12.94
N GLY A 341 28.43 -6.58 12.89
CA GLY A 341 29.21 -5.41 13.28
C GLY A 341 29.38 -5.36 14.80
N SER A 342 29.41 -4.15 15.38
CA SER A 342 29.52 -3.97 16.83
C SER A 342 28.56 -2.91 17.34
N GLY A 343 28.07 -3.11 18.56
CA GLY A 343 27.07 -2.24 19.14
C GLY A 343 26.49 -2.77 20.45
N MET A 344 25.39 -2.16 20.83
CA MET A 344 24.55 -2.53 21.96
C MET A 344 23.09 -2.58 21.52
N ILE A 345 22.34 -3.56 22.02
CA ILE A 345 20.92 -3.77 21.70
C ILE A 345 20.16 -4.12 22.97
N ASP A 346 18.93 -3.66 23.07
CA ASP A 346 18.05 -3.92 24.20
C ASP A 346 16.55 -3.90 23.78
N ASN A 347 15.67 -4.37 24.69
CA ASN A 347 14.21 -4.31 24.58
C ASN A 347 13.63 -4.86 23.27
N ILE A 348 14.17 -5.99 22.79
CA ILE A 348 13.67 -6.65 21.57
C ILE A 348 12.27 -7.19 21.87
N THR A 349 11.27 -6.66 21.18
CA THR A 349 9.85 -6.98 21.41
C THR A 349 9.15 -7.21 20.07
N LEU A 350 8.29 -8.24 20.00
CA LEU A 350 7.37 -8.45 18.88
C LEU A 350 5.94 -8.20 19.34
N SER A 351 5.22 -7.35 18.61
CA SER A 351 3.87 -6.90 18.97
C SER A 351 2.90 -7.04 17.79
N THR A 352 1.60 -7.17 18.10
CA THR A 352 0.55 -7.13 17.05
C THR A 352 0.52 -5.76 16.38
N SER A 353 0.67 -4.69 17.16
CA SER A 353 0.82 -3.32 16.69
C SER A 353 1.60 -2.44 17.69
N GLU A 354 2.18 -1.33 17.20
CA GLU A 354 2.80 -0.29 18.01
C GLU A 354 2.41 1.09 17.46
N HIS A 355 1.11 1.35 17.47
CA HIS A 355 0.53 2.52 16.81
C HIS A 355 1.04 3.86 17.35
N MET A 356 1.21 4.00 18.67
CA MET A 356 1.72 5.25 19.23
C MET A 356 3.17 5.51 18.87
N ASP A 357 4.01 4.48 18.77
CA ASP A 357 5.41 4.65 18.33
C ASP A 357 5.45 5.18 16.89
N GLN A 358 4.64 4.60 15.98
CA GLN A 358 4.53 5.03 14.59
C GLN A 358 3.88 6.42 14.43
N PHE A 359 2.92 6.76 15.29
CA PHE A 359 2.36 8.11 15.36
C PHE A 359 3.44 9.13 15.76
N TYR A 360 4.26 8.80 16.75
CA TYR A 360 5.32 9.69 17.21
C TYR A 360 6.49 9.80 16.23
N ASP A 361 6.76 8.78 15.41
CA ASP A 361 7.67 8.91 14.26
C ASP A 361 7.20 10.02 13.32
N ALA A 362 5.91 10.03 12.95
CA ALA A 362 5.34 11.11 12.14
C ALA A 362 5.42 12.48 12.84
N ALA A 363 5.07 12.56 14.12
CA ALA A 363 5.11 13.82 14.88
C ALA A 363 6.54 14.39 14.99
N ARG A 364 7.54 13.53 15.29
CA ARG A 364 8.95 13.93 15.33
C ARG A 364 9.44 14.38 13.96
N TRP A 365 9.05 13.67 12.89
CA TRP A 365 9.40 14.07 11.53
C TRP A 365 8.88 15.47 11.18
N PHE A 366 7.64 15.82 11.56
CA PHE A 366 7.10 17.16 11.32
C PHE A 366 7.85 18.25 12.07
N VAL A 367 8.26 18.00 13.32
CA VAL A 367 9.08 18.96 14.08
C VAL A 367 10.44 19.16 13.42
N ALA A 368 11.09 18.07 12.99
CA ALA A 368 12.43 18.10 12.41
C ALA A 368 12.47 18.71 10.99
N ASN A 369 11.37 18.61 10.22
CA ASN A 369 11.33 18.99 8.80
C ASN A 369 10.46 20.23 8.52
N GLN A 370 10.10 21.01 9.54
CA GLN A 370 9.38 22.28 9.36
C GLN A 370 10.36 23.39 8.95
N ASN A 371 10.02 24.16 7.91
CA ASN A 371 10.72 25.41 7.66
C ASN A 371 10.35 26.43 8.77
N ILE A 372 11.32 26.82 9.59
CA ILE A 372 11.09 27.67 10.77
C ILE A 372 10.57 29.07 10.39
N THR A 373 11.00 29.60 9.24
CA THR A 373 10.63 30.94 8.76
C THR A 373 9.19 30.93 8.23
N SER A 374 8.89 30.09 7.24
CA SER A 374 7.56 30.03 6.62
C SER A 374 6.54 29.29 7.48
N GLY A 375 6.98 28.42 8.39
CA GLY A 375 6.14 27.48 9.14
C GLY A 375 5.62 26.29 8.32
N GLY A 376 5.96 26.21 7.03
CA GLY A 376 5.46 25.21 6.11
C GLY A 376 6.29 23.93 6.04
N TRP A 377 5.66 22.85 5.55
CA TRP A 377 6.34 21.62 5.14
C TRP A 377 6.38 21.55 3.62
N PRO A 378 7.51 21.90 2.98
CA PRO A 378 7.59 22.02 1.53
C PRO A 378 7.48 20.67 0.84
N ASN A 379 6.78 20.63 -0.29
CA ASN A 379 6.79 19.46 -1.17
C ASN A 379 8.03 19.52 -2.07
N PRO A 380 8.94 18.54 -2.01
CA PRO A 380 10.25 18.61 -2.69
C PRO A 380 10.19 18.25 -4.18
N VAL A 381 9.00 18.21 -4.77
CA VAL A 381 8.76 17.69 -6.12
C VAL A 381 7.87 18.64 -6.92
N ARG A 382 8.00 18.60 -8.24
CA ARG A 382 7.16 19.41 -9.13
C ARG A 382 5.74 18.86 -9.20
N ARG A 383 4.74 19.73 -9.39
CA ARG A 383 3.34 19.30 -9.57
C ARG A 383 2.61 20.12 -10.63
N LYS A 384 2.17 19.45 -11.69
CA LYS A 384 1.20 19.99 -12.66
C LYS A 384 -0.20 19.53 -12.28
N VAL A 385 -1.08 20.46 -11.89
CA VAL A 385 -2.41 20.14 -11.34
C VAL A 385 -3.42 19.81 -12.43
N SER A 386 -3.52 20.66 -13.46
CA SER A 386 -4.39 20.46 -14.63
C SER A 386 -3.77 21.11 -15.87
N ALA A 387 -4.35 20.85 -17.04
CA ALA A 387 -4.07 21.66 -18.22
C ALA A 387 -4.45 23.13 -17.94
N GLY A 388 -3.66 24.07 -18.45
CA GLY A 388 -3.87 25.51 -18.24
C GLY A 388 -3.37 26.09 -16.90
N MET A 389 -3.02 25.25 -15.91
CA MET A 389 -2.42 25.72 -14.66
C MET A 389 -0.89 25.74 -14.73
N ALA A 390 -0.28 26.72 -14.06
CA ALA A 390 1.16 26.78 -13.87
C ALA A 390 1.66 25.52 -13.13
N THR A 391 2.87 25.07 -13.47
CA THR A 391 3.53 23.99 -12.74
C THR A 391 3.98 24.55 -11.39
N LEU A 392 3.66 23.84 -10.31
CA LEU A 392 4.18 24.13 -8.99
C LEU A 392 5.61 23.57 -8.92
N GLU A 393 6.59 24.46 -8.81
CA GLU A 393 7.99 24.09 -8.64
C GLU A 393 8.28 23.60 -7.21
N PRO A 394 9.28 22.72 -7.01
CA PRO A 394 9.64 22.19 -5.69
C PRO A 394 9.73 23.28 -4.61
N GLY A 395 9.18 23.00 -3.43
CA GLY A 395 9.06 23.97 -2.34
C GLY A 395 7.63 24.43 -2.05
N TRP A 396 6.67 24.12 -2.93
CA TRP A 396 5.27 24.51 -2.75
C TRP A 396 4.63 23.87 -1.50
N TYR A 397 3.72 24.62 -0.85
CA TYR A 397 2.95 24.16 0.30
C TYR A 397 1.54 23.71 -0.08
N SER A 398 0.96 22.84 0.75
CA SER A 398 -0.42 22.35 0.59
C SER A 398 -1.23 22.69 1.84
N SER A 399 -2.39 23.32 1.68
CA SER A 399 -3.32 23.56 2.80
C SER A 399 -3.72 22.26 3.51
N MET A 400 -3.94 21.18 2.75
CA MET A 400 -4.19 19.85 3.28
C MET A 400 -2.99 19.30 4.06
N GLY A 401 -1.77 19.44 3.50
CA GLY A 401 -0.54 19.04 4.18
C GLY A 401 -0.35 19.78 5.51
N GLN A 402 -0.55 21.10 5.52
CA GLN A 402 -0.46 21.91 6.72
C GLN A 402 -1.52 21.52 7.77
N GLY A 403 -2.80 21.42 7.38
CA GLY A 403 -3.89 21.10 8.30
C GLY A 403 -3.76 19.71 8.93
N HIS A 404 -3.33 18.71 8.15
CA HIS A 404 -3.06 17.37 8.69
C HIS A 404 -1.84 17.37 9.63
N ALA A 405 -0.76 18.06 9.28
CA ALA A 405 0.42 18.16 10.15
C ALA A 405 0.08 18.83 11.48
N ILE A 406 -0.69 19.93 11.46
CA ILE A 406 -1.20 20.58 12.68
C ILE A 406 -2.03 19.60 13.51
N SER A 407 -2.88 18.79 12.87
CA SER A 407 -3.70 17.78 13.57
C SER A 407 -2.86 16.68 14.23
N VAL A 408 -1.74 16.27 13.62
CA VAL A 408 -0.76 15.35 14.23
C VAL A 408 -0.10 16.00 15.44
N LEU A 409 0.43 17.22 15.26
CA LEU A 409 1.18 17.93 16.28
C LEU A 409 0.33 18.31 17.49
N ALA A 410 -0.93 18.70 17.28
CA ALA A 410 -1.87 18.99 18.36
C ALA A 410 -2.15 17.73 19.22
N ARG A 411 -2.33 16.57 18.58
CA ARG A 411 -2.49 15.28 19.28
C ARG A 411 -1.21 14.86 20.01
N ALA A 412 -0.04 15.10 19.41
CA ALA A 412 1.24 14.79 20.03
C ALA A 412 1.47 15.63 21.29
N TYR A 413 1.18 16.94 21.21
CA TYR A 413 1.21 17.84 22.36
C TYR A 413 0.22 17.43 23.46
N TYR A 414 -1.02 17.10 23.09
CA TYR A 414 -2.03 16.67 24.06
C TYR A 414 -1.54 15.47 24.88
N HIS A 415 -0.91 14.49 24.24
CA HIS A 415 -0.47 13.26 24.89
C HIS A 415 0.86 13.41 25.63
N SER A 416 1.89 14.06 25.05
CA SER A 416 3.20 14.15 25.70
C SER A 416 3.42 15.41 26.54
N ARG A 417 2.60 16.45 26.35
CA ARG A 417 2.81 17.80 26.92
C ARG A 417 4.11 18.47 26.51
N GLU A 418 4.80 17.96 25.49
CA GLU A 418 6.04 18.56 25.00
C GLU A 418 5.75 19.76 24.10
N GLU A 419 6.17 20.94 24.55
CA GLU A 419 5.89 22.24 23.93
C GLU A 419 6.37 22.35 22.48
N LYS A 420 7.43 21.60 22.11
CA LYS A 420 7.96 21.56 20.74
C LYS A 420 6.87 21.23 19.70
N TYR A 421 5.90 20.38 20.05
CA TYR A 421 4.80 20.00 19.16
C TYR A 421 3.79 21.14 19.00
N LEU A 422 3.41 21.81 20.09
CA LEU A 422 2.51 22.97 20.05
C LEU A 422 3.12 24.12 19.25
N GLN A 423 4.39 24.44 19.50
CA GLN A 423 5.10 25.49 18.78
C GLN A 423 5.21 25.21 17.27
N ALA A 424 5.44 23.95 16.89
CA ALA A 424 5.42 23.55 15.49
C ALA A 424 4.02 23.68 14.86
N ALA A 425 2.96 23.32 15.60
CA ALA A 425 1.57 23.47 15.14
C ALA A 425 1.21 24.94 14.90
N ILE A 426 1.57 25.85 15.83
CA ILE A 426 1.32 27.29 15.72
C ILE A 426 2.04 27.87 14.49
N ARG A 427 3.32 27.53 14.29
CA ARG A 427 4.06 27.94 13.08
C ARG A 427 3.40 27.42 11.80
N GLY A 428 2.84 26.20 11.84
CA GLY A 428 2.11 25.57 10.75
C GLY A 428 0.94 26.37 10.17
N LEU A 429 0.41 27.35 10.93
CA LEU A 429 -0.67 28.24 10.50
C LEU A 429 -0.20 29.39 9.58
N ARG A 430 1.10 29.72 9.56
CA ARG A 430 1.62 30.87 8.80
C ARG A 430 1.32 30.81 7.29
N PRO A 431 1.45 29.67 6.58
CA PRO A 431 1.16 29.61 5.14
C PRO A 431 -0.30 29.97 4.79
N PHE A 432 -1.25 29.81 5.70
CA PHE A 432 -2.66 30.17 5.47
C PHE A 432 -2.90 31.69 5.43
N LYS A 433 -1.95 32.50 5.93
CA LYS A 433 -2.05 33.97 5.93
C LYS A 433 -1.50 34.62 4.66
N LEU A 434 -0.92 33.82 3.76
CA LEU A 434 -0.30 34.29 2.53
C LEU A 434 -1.02 33.72 1.31
N SER A 435 -1.13 34.52 0.25
CA SER A 435 -1.66 34.06 -1.04
C SER A 435 -0.71 33.04 -1.68
N SER A 436 -1.22 32.20 -2.58
CA SER A 436 -0.39 31.26 -3.35
C SER A 436 0.79 31.95 -4.07
N SER A 437 0.59 33.18 -4.58
CA SER A 437 1.64 33.98 -5.24
C SER A 437 2.74 34.49 -4.31
N LYS A 438 2.49 34.53 -2.99
CA LYS A 438 3.45 34.97 -1.95
C LYS A 438 4.02 33.78 -1.17
N GLY A 439 3.95 32.58 -1.74
CA GLY A 439 4.43 31.35 -1.09
C GLY A 439 3.53 30.84 0.03
N GLY A 440 2.26 31.22 0.06
CA GLY A 440 1.25 30.68 0.96
C GLY A 440 0.30 29.67 0.30
N VAL A 441 -0.84 29.45 0.94
CA VAL A 441 -1.89 28.50 0.46
C VAL A 441 -3.27 29.14 0.34
N ALA A 442 -3.40 30.44 0.59
CA ALA A 442 -4.68 31.15 0.45
C ALA A 442 -4.99 31.45 -1.03
N ALA A 443 -6.23 31.18 -1.44
CA ALA A 443 -6.74 31.44 -2.78
C ALA A 443 -8.17 32.00 -2.72
N MET A 444 -8.60 32.67 -3.80
CA MET A 444 -9.99 33.05 -4.05
C MET A 444 -10.57 32.11 -5.12
N PHE A 445 -11.78 31.61 -4.89
CA PHE A 445 -12.36 30.48 -5.62
C PHE A 445 -12.81 30.86 -7.05
N LEU A 446 -12.37 30.08 -8.06
CA LEU A 446 -12.91 30.11 -9.42
C LEU A 446 -12.91 28.70 -10.06
N ALA A 447 -14.08 28.36 -10.63
CA ALA A 447 -14.43 27.23 -11.52
C ALA A 447 -14.39 25.77 -11.00
N PRO A 448 -15.33 24.90 -11.45
CA PRO A 448 -15.47 23.52 -10.97
C PRO A 448 -14.58 22.48 -11.69
N ASN A 449 -14.09 21.49 -10.92
CA ASN A 449 -13.51 20.22 -11.40
C ASN A 449 -14.18 19.06 -10.66
N LEU A 450 -14.69 18.06 -11.39
CA LEU A 450 -15.49 16.98 -10.80
C LEU A 450 -14.67 16.04 -9.92
N ALA A 451 -15.21 15.68 -8.76
CA ALA A 451 -14.58 14.78 -7.80
C ALA A 451 -15.03 13.32 -8.01
N ARG A 452 -14.09 12.39 -8.14
CA ARG A 452 -14.35 10.94 -8.13
C ARG A 452 -14.96 10.46 -6.79
N TRP A 453 -15.63 9.31 -6.79
CA TRP A 453 -16.48 8.85 -5.66
C TRP A 453 -15.81 8.72 -4.29
N ASP A 454 -14.53 8.34 -4.22
CA ASP A 454 -13.76 8.35 -2.96
C ASP A 454 -13.56 9.77 -2.42
N TYR A 455 -13.31 10.76 -3.29
CA TYR A 455 -13.28 12.16 -2.90
C TYR A 455 -14.68 12.69 -2.56
N HIS A 456 -15.72 12.31 -3.31
CA HIS A 456 -17.10 12.67 -2.95
C HIS A 456 -17.49 12.15 -1.56
N SER A 457 -17.16 10.89 -1.25
CA SER A 457 -17.35 10.31 0.10
C SER A 457 -16.53 11.05 1.15
N THR A 458 -15.29 11.44 0.82
CA THR A 458 -14.45 12.27 1.69
C THR A 458 -15.11 13.62 1.98
N HIS A 459 -15.70 14.28 0.97
CA HIS A 459 -16.39 15.55 1.15
C HIS A 459 -17.63 15.39 2.04
N VAL A 460 -18.44 14.35 1.84
CA VAL A 460 -19.59 14.04 2.71
C VAL A 460 -19.13 13.81 4.16
N ASN A 461 -18.10 12.99 4.38
CA ASN A 461 -17.56 12.73 5.72
C ASN A 461 -17.03 14.02 6.38
N GLN A 462 -16.40 14.92 5.61
CA GLN A 462 -15.95 16.22 6.10
C GLN A 462 -17.11 17.13 6.50
N LEU A 463 -18.17 17.22 5.68
CA LEU A 463 -19.37 18.00 6.01
C LEU A 463 -20.08 17.45 7.25
N LEU A 464 -20.24 16.13 7.34
CA LEU A 464 -20.84 15.49 8.51
C LEU A 464 -20.03 15.74 9.77
N LEU A 465 -18.69 15.73 9.70
CA LEU A 465 -17.81 16.09 10.81
C LEU A 465 -17.99 17.56 11.21
N LEU A 466 -17.96 18.49 10.24
CA LEU A 466 -18.15 19.92 10.49
C LEU A 466 -19.50 20.20 11.15
N ASN A 467 -20.57 19.54 10.69
CA ASN A 467 -21.91 19.63 11.27
C ASN A 467 -21.97 19.22 12.75
N THR A 468 -20.99 18.47 13.26
CA THR A 468 -20.93 18.12 14.69
C THR A 468 -20.34 19.21 15.57
N ILE A 469 -19.63 20.18 14.98
CA ILE A 469 -18.92 21.26 15.68
C ILE A 469 -19.43 22.66 15.29
N ASP A 470 -20.24 22.75 14.23
CA ASP A 470 -20.91 23.97 13.74
C ASP A 470 -22.35 23.60 13.32
N ASN A 471 -23.34 24.39 13.75
CA ASN A 471 -24.77 24.10 13.59
C ASN A 471 -25.39 24.75 12.33
N ASP A 472 -24.60 25.24 11.37
CA ASP A 472 -25.13 25.78 10.12
C ASP A 472 -25.93 24.70 9.33
N PRO A 473 -27.24 24.90 9.06
CA PRO A 473 -28.07 23.96 8.30
C PRO A 473 -27.52 23.62 6.91
N LEU A 474 -26.68 24.47 6.34
CA LEU A 474 -26.01 24.24 5.06
C LEU A 474 -25.21 22.93 5.06
N PHE A 475 -24.55 22.58 6.17
CA PHE A 475 -23.78 21.36 6.27
C PHE A 475 -24.66 20.11 6.20
N THR A 476 -25.72 20.06 7.01
CA THR A 476 -26.67 18.92 7.02
C THR A 476 -27.37 18.77 5.67
N THR A 477 -27.99 19.83 5.15
CA THR A 477 -28.76 19.78 3.90
C THR A 477 -27.90 19.43 2.68
N THR A 478 -26.64 19.89 2.66
CA THR A 478 -25.68 19.53 1.60
C THR A 478 -25.21 18.10 1.73
N ALA A 479 -24.89 17.64 2.95
CA ALA A 479 -24.50 16.25 3.20
C ALA A 479 -25.60 15.27 2.77
N GLU A 480 -26.85 15.49 3.18
CA GLU A 480 -27.99 14.64 2.79
C GLU A 480 -28.18 14.55 1.28
N ARG A 481 -28.11 15.70 0.59
CA ARG A 481 -28.19 15.75 -0.88
C ARG A 481 -27.04 14.99 -1.53
N TRP A 482 -25.82 15.15 -1.03
CA TRP A 482 -24.63 14.47 -1.55
C TRP A 482 -24.62 12.96 -1.25
N ILE A 483 -25.21 12.51 -0.14
CA ILE A 483 -25.49 11.09 0.14
C ILE A 483 -26.49 10.54 -0.88
N GLY A 484 -27.50 11.34 -1.26
CA GLY A 484 -28.42 11.02 -2.33
C GLY A 484 -27.71 10.69 -3.65
N TYR A 485 -26.70 11.49 -4.02
CA TYR A 485 -25.92 11.29 -5.26
C TYR A 485 -25.21 9.93 -5.30
N MET A 486 -24.76 9.43 -4.14
CA MET A 486 -24.12 8.10 -4.05
C MET A 486 -25.08 6.93 -4.31
N ASN A 487 -26.39 7.21 -4.31
CA ASN A 487 -27.47 6.26 -4.58
C ASN A 487 -28.19 6.58 -5.91
N GLY A 488 -27.55 7.33 -6.81
CA GLY A 488 -28.09 7.67 -8.12
C GLY A 488 -29.18 8.74 -8.11
N LYS A 489 -29.49 9.35 -6.97
CA LYS A 489 -30.38 10.53 -6.94
C LYS A 489 -29.69 11.69 -7.64
N LYS A 490 -30.45 12.50 -8.36
CA LYS A 490 -29.98 13.76 -8.95
C LYS A 490 -30.76 14.92 -8.34
N ALA A 491 -30.19 16.11 -8.35
CA ALA A 491 -30.99 17.30 -8.07
C ALA A 491 -32.12 17.37 -9.12
N ALA A 492 -33.29 17.85 -8.73
CA ALA A 492 -34.38 18.08 -9.67
C ALA A 492 -33.88 19.00 -10.78
N HIS A 493 -34.17 18.65 -12.04
CA HIS A 493 -34.03 19.60 -13.13
C HIS A 493 -35.22 20.58 -13.09
N ASN A 494 -35.06 21.71 -13.77
CA ASN A 494 -36.08 22.73 -13.91
C ASN A 494 -37.32 22.24 -14.65
#